data_AF-A0A1M3NHD8-F1
#
_entry.id   AF-A0A1M3NHD8-F1
#
_cell.length_a   1.000
_cell.length_b   1.000
_cell.length_c   1.000
_cell.angle_alpha   90.00
_cell.angle_beta   90.00
_cell.angle_gamma   90.00
#
_symmetry.space_group_name_H-M   'P 1'
#
loop_
_entity.id
_entity.type
_entity.pdbx_description
1 polymer ?
#
loop_
_entity_poly.entity_id
_entity_poly.type
_entity_poly.pdbx_seq_one_letter_code
_entity_poly.pdbx_strand_id
1 'polypeptide(L)'
;MLSPLQPLYLLLVVDPSTCPERLREVEAWEARSGRTLPVVVREFFTTLATIPMAPNEYRRTVWNVPEPGATIVGRVTDDEWEVSLPDLWAEYRDGSLETLTSVLTAVERATSATGDELDGIAPPSDLRGPLVYLQTDVMRQWRVFFELDGSADPPIHEHHRDRGWSTPRSFSSWLFDAFVYGCVHQDMVPYSFWGKNADLARSEAACPVQPFRNGRWLRASQGPFGAEARAALEERFSSYAREYATKATLYDFSPAEGGWIWIVADEDSSAWWIAGETNDHVVELARAARELGQLTAPLVADTPEGAAVLEQLGAATSGDC
;
A
#
# COMPACT_ATOMS: atom_id res chain seq x y z
N MET A 1 -1.62 -2.06 19.83
CA MET A 1 -0.68 -1.47 18.85
C MET A 1 -1.43 -1.34 17.55
N LEU A 2 -1.29 -0.22 16.85
CA LEU A 2 -1.76 -0.11 15.46
C LEU A 2 -0.90 -1.04 14.59
N SER A 3 -1.52 -1.70 13.60
CA SER A 3 -0.74 -2.50 12.64
C SER A 3 0.25 -1.59 11.92
N PRO A 4 1.52 -1.98 11.75
CA PRO A 4 2.44 -1.16 10.99
C PRO A 4 2.18 -1.21 9.48
N LEU A 5 1.30 -2.10 9.00
CA LEU A 5 0.78 -2.11 7.64
C LEU A 5 -0.49 -1.26 7.47
N GLN A 6 -0.92 -0.53 8.51
CA GLN A 6 -2.10 0.34 8.45
C GLN A 6 -2.13 1.27 7.22
N PRO A 7 -1.04 1.94 6.81
CA PRO A 7 -1.06 2.78 5.61
C PRO A 7 -1.37 2.01 4.33
N LEU A 8 -0.85 0.77 4.21
CA LEU A 8 -1.14 -0.12 3.08
C LEU A 8 -2.60 -0.58 3.10
N TYR A 9 -3.13 -0.94 4.27
CA TYR A 9 -4.53 -1.36 4.37
C TYR A 9 -5.49 -0.24 4.02
N LEU A 10 -5.17 0.98 4.45
CA LEU A 10 -5.91 2.17 4.10
C LEU A 10 -5.86 2.46 2.59
N LEU A 11 -4.70 2.28 1.95
CA LEU A 11 -4.54 2.42 0.49
C LEU A 11 -5.43 1.42 -0.27
N LEU A 12 -5.48 0.17 0.20
CA LEU A 12 -6.28 -0.88 -0.43
C LEU A 12 -7.76 -0.83 -0.03
N VAL A 13 -8.12 0.03 0.93
CA VAL A 13 -9.45 0.10 1.56
C VAL A 13 -9.88 -1.26 2.11
N VAL A 14 -8.98 -1.94 2.82
CA VAL A 14 -9.21 -3.32 3.28
C VAL A 14 -9.51 -3.42 4.76
N ASP A 15 -10.36 -4.38 5.09
CA ASP A 15 -10.47 -4.92 6.45
C ASP A 15 -9.48 -6.09 6.59
N PRO A 16 -8.41 -5.96 7.40
CA PRO A 16 -7.41 -7.01 7.51
C PRO A 16 -7.93 -8.17 8.38
N SER A 17 -7.79 -9.40 7.88
CA SER A 17 -8.00 -10.61 8.67
C SER A 17 -6.81 -11.56 8.56
N THR A 18 -6.63 -12.47 9.52
CA THR A 18 -5.49 -13.40 9.50
C THR A 18 -5.83 -14.67 8.73
N CYS A 19 -4.98 -15.04 7.78
CA CYS A 19 -4.95 -16.32 7.08
C CYS A 19 -4.43 -17.44 8.00
N PRO A 20 -5.31 -18.35 8.50
CA PRO A 20 -4.90 -19.33 9.51
C PRO A 20 -3.93 -20.40 8.99
N GLU A 21 -3.91 -20.65 7.68
CA GLU A 21 -2.98 -21.60 7.06
C GLU A 21 -1.57 -21.03 7.01
N ARG A 22 -1.41 -19.80 6.50
CA ARG A 22 -0.13 -19.09 6.48
C ARG A 22 0.41 -18.85 7.89
N LEU A 23 -0.47 -18.53 8.85
CA LEU A 23 -0.08 -18.38 10.25
C LEU A 23 0.56 -19.67 10.80
N ARG A 24 -0.06 -20.83 10.53
CA ARG A 24 0.48 -22.14 10.94
C ARG A 24 1.83 -22.43 10.29
N GLU A 25 2.02 -22.04 9.03
CA GLU A 25 3.31 -22.18 8.33
C GLU A 25 4.41 -21.33 8.98
N VAL A 26 4.11 -20.07 9.32
CA VAL A 26 5.02 -19.19 10.07
C VAL A 26 5.37 -19.80 11.42
N GLU A 27 4.37 -20.18 12.22
CA GLU A 27 4.58 -20.71 13.57
C GLU A 27 5.39 -22.01 13.57
N ALA A 28 5.11 -22.91 12.62
CA ALA A 28 5.86 -24.14 12.47
C ALA A 28 7.33 -23.89 12.10
N TRP A 29 7.60 -22.86 11.30
CA TRP A 29 8.96 -22.46 10.97
C TRP A 29 9.67 -21.79 12.13
N GLU A 30 9.02 -20.89 12.86
CA GLU A 30 9.61 -20.21 14.03
C GLU A 30 10.00 -21.24 15.11
N ALA A 31 9.12 -22.21 15.36
CA ALA A 31 9.39 -23.30 16.29
C ALA A 31 10.59 -24.18 15.85
N ARG A 32 10.76 -24.42 14.55
CA ARG A 32 11.85 -25.24 14.01
C ARG A 32 13.19 -24.49 13.96
N SER A 33 13.17 -23.22 13.60
CA SER A 33 14.38 -22.41 13.40
C SER A 33 14.89 -21.76 14.70
N GLY A 34 14.03 -21.65 15.72
CA GLY A 34 14.34 -20.89 16.93
C GLY A 34 14.43 -19.37 16.69
N ARG A 35 13.95 -18.89 15.52
CA ARG A 35 13.93 -17.48 15.13
C ARG A 35 12.49 -17.00 15.02
N THR A 36 12.28 -15.71 15.22
CA THR A 36 10.95 -15.07 15.13
C THR A 36 10.98 -14.08 13.97
N LEU A 37 9.93 -14.07 13.15
CA LEU A 37 9.80 -13.05 12.12
C LEU A 37 9.46 -11.69 12.76
N PRO A 38 10.00 -10.58 12.22
CA PRO A 38 9.55 -9.26 12.59
C PRO A 38 8.03 -9.14 12.43
N VAL A 39 7.38 -8.41 13.35
CA VAL A 39 5.91 -8.33 13.43
C VAL A 39 5.29 -7.93 12.09
N VAL A 40 5.85 -6.92 11.40
CA VAL A 40 5.36 -6.47 10.09
C VAL A 40 5.47 -7.53 9.01
N VAL A 41 6.58 -8.27 9.00
CA VAL A 41 6.83 -9.33 8.02
C VAL A 41 5.87 -10.48 8.25
N ARG A 42 5.66 -10.86 9.53
CA ARG A 42 4.65 -11.84 9.93
C ARG A 42 3.25 -11.39 9.51
N GLU A 43 2.87 -10.16 9.80
CA GLU A 43 1.59 -9.58 9.38
C GLU A 43 1.43 -9.68 7.87
N PHE A 44 2.39 -9.21 7.06
CA PHE A 44 2.33 -9.29 5.60
C PHE A 44 2.04 -10.72 5.10
N PHE A 45 2.79 -11.71 5.60
CA PHE A 45 2.62 -13.10 5.14
C PHE A 45 1.37 -13.80 5.66
N THR A 46 0.74 -13.25 6.69
CA THR A 46 -0.42 -13.88 7.34
C THR A 46 -1.70 -13.07 7.17
N THR A 47 -1.67 -11.91 6.53
CA THR A 47 -2.88 -11.09 6.33
C THR A 47 -3.60 -11.44 5.01
N LEU A 48 -4.92 -11.55 5.13
CA LEU A 48 -5.88 -11.43 4.05
C LEU A 48 -6.33 -9.97 3.96
N ALA A 49 -6.31 -9.45 2.75
CA ALA A 49 -6.91 -8.20 2.36
C ALA A 49 -8.33 -8.47 1.84
N THR A 50 -9.32 -7.86 2.48
CA THR A 50 -10.70 -7.85 2.00
C THR A 50 -10.98 -6.54 1.28
N ILE A 51 -11.01 -6.58 -0.05
CA ILE A 51 -11.25 -5.41 -0.90
C ILE A 51 -12.76 -5.31 -1.15
N PRO A 52 -13.44 -4.25 -0.67
CA PRO A 52 -14.87 -4.09 -0.87
C PRO A 52 -15.17 -3.82 -2.35
N MET A 53 -16.12 -4.57 -2.89
CA MET A 53 -16.60 -4.36 -4.26
C MET A 53 -17.71 -3.32 -4.27
N ALA A 54 -17.81 -2.55 -5.36
CA ALA A 54 -18.91 -1.61 -5.51
C ALA A 54 -20.24 -2.37 -5.64
N PRO A 55 -21.29 -1.97 -4.90
CA PRO A 55 -22.63 -2.46 -5.18
C PRO A 55 -22.96 -2.10 -6.62
N ASN A 56 -23.12 -3.13 -7.43
CA ASN A 56 -23.35 -2.96 -8.86
C ASN A 56 -24.86 -2.88 -9.06
N GLU A 57 -25.35 -1.86 -9.78
CA GLU A 57 -26.77 -1.75 -10.14
C GLU A 57 -27.28 -2.96 -10.95
N TYR A 58 -26.36 -3.81 -11.44
CA TYR A 58 -26.62 -5.06 -12.12
C TYR A 58 -26.02 -6.24 -11.34
N ARG A 59 -26.82 -7.28 -11.08
CA ARG A 59 -26.36 -8.55 -10.49
C ARG A 59 -25.15 -9.09 -11.26
N ARG A 60 -24.01 -9.22 -10.59
CA ARG A 60 -22.83 -9.91 -11.13
C ARG A 60 -23.02 -11.42 -10.94
N THR A 61 -22.43 -12.21 -11.81
CA THR A 61 -22.25 -13.64 -11.56
C THR A 61 -20.78 -13.84 -11.27
N VAL A 62 -20.46 -14.13 -10.02
CA VAL A 62 -19.08 -14.32 -9.56
C VAL A 62 -18.67 -15.77 -9.74
N TRP A 63 -17.59 -15.99 -10.48
CA TRP A 63 -17.05 -17.32 -10.74
C TRP A 63 -15.74 -17.49 -9.99
N ASN A 64 -15.76 -18.22 -8.87
CA ASN A 64 -14.55 -18.62 -8.13
C ASN A 64 -13.90 -19.90 -8.68
N VAL A 65 -14.26 -20.30 -9.90
CA VAL A 65 -13.69 -21.47 -10.57
C VAL A 65 -12.77 -20.94 -11.67
N PRO A 66 -11.45 -21.22 -11.62
CA PRO A 66 -10.54 -20.75 -12.64
C PRO A 66 -10.90 -21.39 -13.98
N GLU A 67 -10.75 -20.64 -15.07
CA GLU A 67 -10.61 -21.27 -16.38
C GLU A 67 -9.42 -22.24 -16.36
N PRO A 68 -9.42 -23.31 -17.17
CA PRO A 68 -8.28 -24.22 -17.25
C PRO A 68 -6.96 -23.46 -17.52
N GLY A 69 -6.04 -23.51 -16.55
CA GLY A 69 -4.74 -22.82 -16.61
C GLY A 69 -4.68 -21.44 -15.96
N ALA A 70 -5.80 -20.93 -15.43
CA ALA A 70 -5.81 -19.70 -14.64
C ALA A 70 -5.61 -20.01 -13.14
N THR A 71 -4.89 -19.13 -12.45
CA THR A 71 -4.79 -19.14 -10.98
C THR A 71 -5.69 -18.06 -10.43
N ILE A 72 -6.64 -18.42 -9.57
CA ILE A 72 -7.43 -17.46 -8.81
C ILE A 72 -6.63 -17.08 -7.56
N VAL A 73 -6.35 -15.80 -7.41
CA VAL A 73 -5.55 -15.20 -6.33
C VAL A 73 -6.32 -14.94 -5.03
N GLY A 74 -7.62 -15.26 -4.99
CA GLY A 74 -8.42 -15.07 -3.78
C GLY A 74 -9.88 -15.46 -3.98
N ARG A 75 -10.70 -15.32 -2.94
CA ARG A 75 -12.13 -15.61 -3.02
C ARG A 75 -12.91 -14.34 -3.31
N VAL A 76 -13.60 -14.30 -4.44
CA VAL A 76 -14.49 -13.20 -4.82
C VAL A 76 -15.92 -13.51 -4.38
N THR A 77 -16.65 -12.53 -3.88
CA THR A 77 -18.10 -12.60 -3.60
C THR A 77 -18.81 -11.45 -4.32
N ASP A 78 -20.13 -11.34 -4.15
CA ASP A 78 -20.88 -10.22 -4.73
C ASP A 78 -20.51 -8.87 -4.08
N ASP A 79 -20.07 -8.89 -2.81
CA ASP A 79 -19.87 -7.70 -1.98
C ASP A 79 -18.38 -7.36 -1.73
N GLU A 80 -17.51 -8.37 -1.79
CA GLU A 80 -16.10 -8.24 -1.43
C GLU A 80 -15.22 -9.27 -2.11
N TRP A 81 -13.93 -8.98 -2.20
CA TRP A 81 -12.90 -9.93 -2.62
C TRP A 81 -11.84 -10.08 -1.54
N GLU A 82 -11.65 -11.31 -1.08
CA GLU A 82 -10.67 -11.68 -0.08
C GLU A 82 -9.43 -12.29 -0.77
N VAL A 83 -8.26 -11.67 -0.59
CA VAL A 83 -6.99 -12.07 -1.20
C VAL A 83 -5.86 -12.01 -0.18
N SER A 84 -4.89 -12.93 -0.23
CA SER A 84 -3.71 -12.82 0.63
C SER A 84 -2.82 -11.66 0.18
N LEU A 85 -2.37 -10.79 1.09
CA LEU A 85 -1.47 -9.67 0.72
C LEU A 85 -0.22 -10.08 -0.09
N PRO A 86 0.45 -11.21 0.20
CA PRO A 86 1.54 -11.72 -0.61
C PRO A 86 1.10 -12.09 -2.04
N ASP A 87 -0.09 -12.67 -2.18
CA ASP A 87 -0.63 -13.07 -3.49
C ASP A 87 -1.05 -11.84 -4.30
N LEU A 88 -1.66 -10.84 -3.65
CA LEU A 88 -1.94 -9.52 -4.24
C LEU A 88 -0.66 -8.86 -4.74
N TRP A 89 0.40 -8.88 -3.92
CA TRP A 89 1.71 -8.33 -4.27
C TRP A 89 2.35 -9.05 -5.47
N ALA A 90 2.23 -10.38 -5.53
CA ALA A 90 2.76 -11.19 -6.63
C ALA A 90 2.15 -10.81 -7.98
N GLU A 91 0.86 -10.48 -8.00
CA GLU A 91 0.11 -10.12 -9.20
C GLU A 91 0.63 -8.82 -9.84
N TYR A 92 0.92 -7.81 -9.02
CA TYR A 92 1.29 -6.47 -9.50
C TYR A 92 2.75 -6.31 -9.90
N ARG A 93 3.62 -7.19 -9.43
CA ARG A 93 5.05 -7.01 -9.63
C ARG A 93 5.58 -7.63 -10.91
N ASP A 94 4.76 -8.35 -11.71
CA ASP A 94 5.03 -9.27 -12.85
C ASP A 94 5.24 -10.77 -12.51
N GLY A 95 4.58 -11.30 -11.47
CA GLY A 95 4.16 -12.71 -11.50
C GLY A 95 5.15 -13.80 -11.09
N SER A 96 5.91 -13.59 -10.01
CA SER A 96 5.91 -14.53 -8.88
C SER A 96 6.50 -13.87 -7.64
N LEU A 97 5.77 -14.03 -6.54
CA LEU A 97 6.37 -13.98 -5.22
C LEU A 97 6.74 -15.42 -4.89
N GLU A 98 7.99 -15.62 -4.46
CA GLU A 98 8.31 -16.87 -3.78
C GLU A 98 7.39 -16.99 -2.56
N THR A 99 6.57 -18.05 -2.52
CA THR A 99 5.56 -18.24 -1.48
C THR A 99 6.19 -18.20 -0.09
N LEU A 100 5.37 -18.01 0.95
CA LEU A 100 5.80 -18.03 2.35
C LEU A 100 6.78 -19.18 2.64
N THR A 101 6.54 -20.38 2.12
CA THR A 101 7.44 -21.54 2.28
C THR A 101 8.86 -21.29 1.76
N SER A 102 9.01 -20.66 0.60
CA SER A 102 10.32 -20.36 0.01
C SER A 102 11.03 -19.23 0.77
N VAL A 103 10.32 -18.18 1.17
CA VAL A 103 10.88 -17.10 2.01
C VAL A 103 11.40 -17.67 3.34
N LEU A 104 10.59 -18.49 4.02
CA LEU A 104 10.98 -19.17 5.26
C LEU A 104 12.21 -20.08 5.04
N THR A 105 12.36 -20.68 3.86
CA THR A 105 13.54 -21.48 3.49
C THR A 105 14.76 -20.61 3.14
N ALA A 106 14.55 -19.40 2.61
CA ALA A 106 15.61 -18.46 2.22
C ALA A 106 16.22 -17.71 3.42
N VAL A 107 15.48 -17.55 4.53
CA VAL A 107 15.98 -16.99 5.80
C VAL A 107 17.22 -17.73 6.33
N GLU A 108 17.42 -18.98 5.90
CA GLU A 108 18.58 -19.79 6.28
C GLU A 108 19.82 -19.58 5.37
N ARG A 109 19.71 -18.86 4.24
CA ARG A 109 20.71 -18.87 3.16
C ARG A 109 21.62 -17.66 3.05
N ALA A 110 21.38 -16.57 3.78
CA ALA A 110 22.18 -15.35 3.60
C ALA A 110 23.60 -15.41 4.17
N THR A 111 24.01 -16.51 4.80
CA THR A 111 25.34 -16.60 5.44
C THR A 111 26.30 -17.63 4.86
N SER A 112 25.93 -18.51 3.91
CA SER A 112 26.96 -19.30 3.20
C SER A 112 26.46 -20.02 1.95
N ALA A 113 27.20 -19.82 0.86
CA ALA A 113 27.58 -20.83 -0.15
C ALA A 113 26.46 -21.73 -0.69
N THR A 114 25.73 -21.30 -1.72
CA THR A 114 25.40 -22.14 -2.90
C THR A 114 24.71 -21.31 -3.99
N GLY A 115 25.41 -21.14 -5.12
CA GLY A 115 24.82 -20.96 -6.45
C GLY A 115 24.66 -19.52 -6.95
N ASP A 116 25.59 -19.10 -7.82
CA ASP A 116 25.60 -18.09 -8.91
C ASP A 116 24.75 -16.80 -8.84
N GLU A 117 23.59 -16.76 -8.21
CA GLU A 117 22.69 -15.61 -8.20
C GLU A 117 23.05 -14.55 -7.17
N LEU A 118 23.86 -14.84 -6.15
CA LEU A 118 24.28 -13.88 -5.11
C LEU A 118 25.78 -13.54 -5.11
N ASP A 119 26.57 -14.18 -5.97
CA ASP A 119 28.02 -13.98 -6.03
C ASP A 119 28.39 -12.51 -6.28
N GLY A 120 29.29 -11.99 -5.43
CA GLY A 120 29.90 -10.67 -5.59
C GLY A 120 29.24 -9.50 -4.85
N ILE A 121 28.13 -9.70 -4.13
CA ILE A 121 27.58 -8.64 -3.26
C ILE A 121 28.18 -8.78 -1.86
N ALA A 122 29.02 -7.82 -1.47
CA ALA A 122 29.42 -7.67 -0.08
C ALA A 122 28.26 -7.03 0.71
N PRO A 123 27.81 -7.62 1.83
CA PRO A 123 26.78 -7.01 2.68
C PRO A 123 27.26 -5.67 3.27
N PRO A 124 26.34 -4.76 3.65
CA PRO A 124 26.69 -3.54 4.37
C PRO A 124 27.49 -3.86 5.65
N SER A 125 28.42 -2.99 6.02
CA SER A 125 29.35 -3.22 7.13
C SER A 125 28.73 -3.03 8.53
N ASP A 126 27.55 -2.41 8.60
CA ASP A 126 26.90 -1.90 9.81
C ASP A 126 25.58 -2.64 10.16
N LEU A 127 25.47 -3.90 9.72
CA LEU A 127 24.34 -4.77 10.06
C LEU A 127 24.32 -5.12 11.56
N ARG A 128 23.13 -5.05 12.15
CA ARG A 128 22.78 -5.48 13.51
C ARG A 128 22.30 -6.93 13.54
N GLY A 129 21.83 -7.45 12.41
CA GLY A 129 21.33 -8.81 12.27
C GLY A 129 21.59 -9.42 10.89
N PRO A 130 21.24 -10.71 10.69
CA PRO A 130 21.37 -11.36 9.39
C PRO A 130 20.34 -10.78 8.41
N LEU A 131 20.76 -10.64 7.15
CA LEU A 131 19.86 -10.31 6.05
C LEU A 131 19.04 -11.53 5.63
N VAL A 132 17.83 -11.30 5.17
CA VAL A 132 16.98 -12.31 4.55
C VAL A 132 16.65 -11.83 3.15
N TYR A 133 16.94 -12.65 2.15
CA TYR A 133 16.64 -12.33 0.77
C TYR A 133 15.14 -12.47 0.50
N LEU A 134 14.54 -11.42 -0.07
CA LEU A 134 13.18 -11.40 -0.54
C LEU A 134 13.18 -11.52 -2.06
N GLN A 135 13.04 -12.75 -2.57
CA GLN A 135 13.01 -13.02 -4.00
C GLN A 135 11.62 -12.74 -4.58
N THR A 136 11.60 -11.97 -5.67
CA THR A 136 10.42 -11.75 -6.51
C THR A 136 10.85 -11.93 -7.97
N ASP A 137 10.02 -12.50 -8.83
CA ASP A 137 10.38 -12.89 -10.21
C ASP A 137 10.88 -11.76 -11.11
N VAL A 138 10.69 -10.52 -10.69
CA VAL A 138 10.76 -9.35 -11.58
C VAL A 138 11.93 -8.45 -11.22
N MET A 139 12.71 -8.88 -10.24
CA MET A 139 13.82 -8.12 -9.74
C MET A 139 15.14 -8.50 -10.41
N ARG A 140 15.17 -8.33 -11.74
CA ARG A 140 16.40 -8.45 -12.54
C ARG A 140 17.37 -7.26 -12.37
N GLN A 141 16.98 -6.17 -11.70
CA GLN A 141 17.80 -4.95 -11.53
C GLN A 141 18.19 -4.60 -10.08
N TRP A 142 17.50 -5.16 -9.08
CA TRP A 142 17.59 -4.79 -7.66
C TRP A 142 17.44 -6.06 -6.82
N ARG A 143 18.26 -6.29 -5.80
CA ARG A 143 18.10 -7.40 -4.84
C ARG A 143 17.63 -6.83 -3.51
N VAL A 144 16.54 -7.34 -2.95
CA VAL A 144 15.91 -6.80 -1.74
C VAL A 144 16.14 -7.75 -0.58
N PHE A 145 16.56 -7.20 0.55
CA PHE A 145 16.78 -7.93 1.77
C PHE A 145 16.10 -7.23 2.93
N PHE A 146 15.60 -7.98 3.91
CA PHE A 146 15.21 -7.42 5.20
C PHE A 146 16.13 -7.93 6.31
N GLU A 147 16.41 -7.10 7.30
CA GLU A 147 17.33 -7.45 8.38
C GLU A 147 16.59 -8.02 9.60
N LEU A 148 17.08 -9.14 10.14
CA LEU A 148 16.58 -9.70 11.40
C LEU A 148 17.30 -9.07 12.60
N ASP A 149 17.08 -7.77 12.83
CA ASP A 149 17.69 -7.01 13.93
C ASP A 149 16.87 -7.02 15.24
N GLY A 150 15.72 -7.68 15.24
CA GLY A 150 14.79 -7.75 16.37
C GLY A 150 13.80 -6.59 16.46
N SER A 151 13.83 -5.64 15.51
CA SER A 151 12.80 -4.61 15.42
C SER A 151 11.46 -5.18 14.93
N ALA A 152 10.36 -4.51 15.29
CA ALA A 152 9.02 -4.90 14.84
C ALA A 152 8.82 -4.67 13.33
N ASP A 153 9.44 -3.61 12.81
CA ASP A 153 9.43 -3.20 11.40
C ASP A 153 10.89 -3.09 10.92
N PRO A 154 11.43 -4.14 10.28
CA PRO A 154 12.86 -4.28 10.03
C PRO A 154 13.33 -3.35 8.91
N PRO A 155 14.61 -2.95 8.91
CA PRO A 155 15.18 -2.23 7.77
C PRO A 155 15.27 -3.15 6.55
N ILE A 156 14.88 -2.58 5.40
CA ILE A 156 15.07 -3.11 4.06
C ILE A 156 16.35 -2.55 3.47
N HIS A 157 17.15 -3.45 2.92
CA HIS A 157 18.37 -3.17 2.19
C HIS A 157 18.18 -3.56 0.72
N GLU A 158 18.30 -2.60 -0.18
CA GLU A 158 18.17 -2.84 -1.62
C GLU A 158 19.54 -2.70 -2.27
N HIS A 159 19.99 -3.71 -3.01
CA HIS A 159 21.22 -3.67 -3.77
C HIS A 159 20.93 -3.59 -5.27
N HIS A 160 21.30 -2.46 -5.87
CA HIS A 160 21.21 -2.22 -7.30
C HIS A 160 22.47 -2.73 -8.01
N ARG A 161 22.30 -3.30 -9.21
CA ARG A 161 23.45 -3.75 -10.01
C ARG A 161 24.37 -2.60 -10.44
N ASP A 162 23.81 -1.41 -10.68
CA ASP A 162 24.51 -0.21 -11.18
C ASP A 162 24.95 0.75 -10.07
N ARG A 163 24.25 0.78 -8.92
CA ARG A 163 24.45 1.78 -7.87
C ARG A 163 24.88 1.21 -6.51
N GLY A 164 24.90 -0.11 -6.35
CA GLY A 164 25.21 -0.75 -5.08
C GLY A 164 24.05 -0.62 -4.08
N TRP A 165 24.37 -0.55 -2.79
CA TRP A 165 23.39 -0.50 -1.71
C TRP A 165 22.69 0.86 -1.59
N SER A 166 21.37 0.83 -1.49
CA SER A 166 20.52 1.97 -1.19
C SER A 166 20.51 2.29 0.30
N THR A 167 20.11 3.53 0.63
CA THR A 167 19.79 3.88 2.02
C THR A 167 18.66 3.01 2.54
N PRO A 168 18.77 2.42 3.74
CA PRO A 168 17.74 1.54 4.28
C PRO A 168 16.43 2.30 4.55
N ARG A 169 15.31 1.62 4.32
CA ARG A 169 13.95 2.06 4.69
C ARG A 169 13.29 1.01 5.58
N SER A 170 12.22 1.32 6.30
CA SER A 170 11.49 0.25 7.00
C SER A 170 10.75 -0.66 6.02
N PHE A 171 10.47 -1.90 6.41
CA PHE A 171 9.72 -2.85 5.58
C PHE A 171 8.34 -2.32 5.22
N SER A 172 7.61 -1.76 6.18
CA SER A 172 6.29 -1.18 5.92
C SER A 172 6.33 -0.02 4.91
N SER A 173 7.31 0.87 5.02
CA SER A 173 7.50 2.00 4.10
C SER A 173 7.91 1.52 2.71
N TRP A 174 8.86 0.61 2.61
CA TRP A 174 9.26 0.01 1.34
C TRP A 174 8.08 -0.70 0.67
N LEU A 175 7.32 -1.50 1.43
CA LEU A 175 6.18 -2.24 0.91
C LEU A 175 5.08 -1.30 0.44
N PHE A 176 4.75 -0.28 1.24
CA PHE A 176 3.78 0.75 0.86
C PHE A 176 4.19 1.45 -0.44
N ASP A 177 5.44 1.93 -0.54
CA ASP A 177 5.93 2.57 -1.76
C ASP A 177 5.82 1.62 -2.96
N ALA A 178 6.22 0.37 -2.77
CA ALA A 178 6.21 -0.62 -3.83
C ALA A 178 4.76 -0.94 -4.27
N PHE A 179 3.79 -1.00 -3.34
CA PHE A 179 2.36 -1.08 -3.64
C PHE A 179 1.80 0.17 -4.31
N VAL A 180 2.23 1.37 -3.91
CA VAL A 180 1.84 2.61 -4.61
C VAL A 180 2.37 2.59 -6.05
N TYR A 181 3.63 2.23 -6.26
CA TYR A 181 4.19 2.09 -7.60
C TYR A 181 3.50 0.97 -8.43
N GLY A 182 3.12 -0.14 -7.81
CA GLY A 182 2.47 -1.26 -8.50
C GLY A 182 0.98 -1.03 -8.77
N CYS A 183 0.20 -0.66 -7.76
CA CYS A 183 -1.25 -0.56 -7.82
C CYS A 183 -1.76 0.80 -8.32
N VAL A 184 -1.05 1.89 -8.02
CA VAL A 184 -1.51 3.25 -8.35
C VAL A 184 -0.95 3.73 -9.69
N HIS A 185 0.23 3.22 -10.09
CA HIS A 185 0.79 3.51 -11.41
C HIS A 185 0.19 2.64 -12.52
N GLN A 186 -0.52 1.55 -12.16
CA GLN A 186 -1.19 0.61 -13.08
C GLN A 186 -2.62 0.31 -12.60
N ASP A 187 -3.57 1.15 -13.01
CA ASP A 187 -5.01 0.83 -13.19
C ASP A 187 -5.82 0.22 -12.03
N MET A 188 -5.49 0.45 -10.75
CA MET A 188 -6.45 0.61 -9.64
C MET A 188 -7.64 -0.39 -9.50
N VAL A 189 -7.42 -1.61 -9.98
CA VAL A 189 -8.12 -2.87 -9.73
C VAL A 189 -7.09 -3.94 -10.08
N PRO A 190 -6.86 -4.99 -9.26
CA PRO A 190 -5.93 -6.03 -9.66
C PRO A 190 -6.27 -6.61 -11.02
N TYR A 191 -5.26 -6.76 -11.89
CA TYR A 191 -5.32 -7.38 -13.20
C TYR A 191 -6.15 -8.68 -13.25
N SER A 192 -6.30 -9.39 -12.13
CA SER A 192 -7.08 -10.60 -11.92
C SER A 192 -8.60 -10.42 -12.12
N PHE A 193 -9.15 -9.21 -11.97
CA PHE A 193 -10.57 -8.95 -12.27
C PHE A 193 -10.90 -8.87 -13.76
N TRP A 194 -9.87 -8.64 -14.58
CA TRP A 194 -10.01 -8.21 -15.97
C TRP A 194 -9.81 -9.40 -16.92
N GLY A 195 -9.01 -10.39 -16.49
CA GLY A 195 -8.58 -11.49 -17.32
C GLY A 195 -7.72 -11.00 -18.49
N LYS A 196 -7.06 -11.94 -19.19
CA LYS A 196 -6.16 -11.63 -20.32
C LYS A 196 -6.81 -10.92 -21.53
N ASN A 197 -8.13 -10.76 -21.52
CA ASN A 197 -8.93 -10.20 -22.62
C ASN A 197 -9.60 -8.87 -22.27
N ALA A 198 -9.25 -8.26 -21.14
CA ALA A 198 -9.85 -6.99 -20.76
C ALA A 198 -9.49 -5.84 -21.68
N ASP A 199 -10.48 -4.98 -21.89
CA ASP A 199 -10.34 -3.71 -22.58
C ASP A 199 -9.77 -2.65 -21.62
N LEU A 200 -8.45 -2.68 -21.43
CA LEU A 200 -7.70 -1.81 -20.52
C LEU A 200 -7.92 -0.32 -20.81
N ALA A 201 -8.09 0.07 -22.07
CA ALA A 201 -8.34 1.47 -22.45
C ALA A 201 -9.70 1.98 -21.93
N ARG A 202 -10.73 1.13 -21.96
CA ARG A 202 -12.05 1.45 -21.38
C ARG A 202 -12.03 1.45 -19.84
N SER A 203 -11.14 0.66 -19.26
CA SER A 203 -10.89 0.54 -17.81
C SER A 203 -10.26 1.81 -17.25
N GLU A 204 -9.20 2.25 -17.90
CA GLU A 204 -8.43 3.46 -17.59
C GLU A 204 -9.35 4.69 -17.61
N ALA A 205 -10.25 4.79 -18.60
CA ALA A 205 -11.24 5.87 -18.70
C ALA A 205 -12.35 5.81 -17.62
N ALA A 206 -12.52 4.68 -16.94
CA ALA A 206 -13.54 4.47 -15.90
C ALA A 206 -12.93 4.37 -14.48
N CYS A 207 -11.61 4.47 -14.36
CA CYS A 207 -10.89 4.21 -13.13
C CYS A 207 -10.91 5.45 -12.22
N PRO A 208 -11.51 5.38 -11.01
CA PRO A 208 -11.73 6.57 -10.19
C PRO A 208 -10.49 7.09 -9.46
N VAL A 209 -9.28 6.52 -9.64
CA VAL A 209 -8.16 6.72 -8.71
C VAL A 209 -6.79 6.96 -9.39
N GLN A 210 -6.76 7.78 -10.44
CA GLN A 210 -5.49 8.26 -11.01
C GLN A 210 -4.77 9.44 -10.28
N PRO A 211 -5.22 10.07 -9.18
CA PRO A 211 -4.67 11.37 -8.78
C PRO A 211 -3.31 11.36 -8.09
N PHE A 212 -2.77 10.21 -7.66
CA PHE A 212 -1.51 10.15 -6.90
C PHE A 212 -0.26 9.90 -7.76
N ARG A 213 -0.43 9.71 -9.07
CA ARG A 213 0.64 9.24 -9.99
C ARG A 213 1.85 10.17 -10.05
N ASN A 214 1.66 11.46 -9.84
CA ASN A 214 2.73 12.46 -9.91
C ASN A 214 3.51 12.62 -8.60
N GLY A 215 3.21 11.80 -7.57
CA GLY A 215 3.85 11.86 -6.26
C GLY A 215 3.45 13.07 -5.41
N ARG A 216 2.64 14.00 -5.92
CA ARG A 216 2.22 15.22 -5.20
C ARG A 216 0.98 14.94 -4.38
N TRP A 217 1.20 14.31 -3.22
CA TRP A 217 0.11 14.07 -2.28
C TRP A 217 0.60 14.10 -0.84
N LEU A 218 -0.34 14.39 0.05
CA LEU A 218 -0.15 14.43 1.50
C LEU A 218 -1.19 13.52 2.15
N ARG A 219 -0.84 12.94 3.29
CA ARG A 219 -1.80 12.21 4.12
C ARG A 219 -1.87 12.73 5.55
N ALA A 220 -2.98 12.46 6.20
CA ALA A 220 -3.14 12.64 7.62
C ALA A 220 -4.15 11.64 8.17
N SER A 221 -4.14 11.44 9.48
CA SER A 221 -5.17 10.66 10.16
C SER A 221 -5.56 11.38 11.44
N GLN A 222 -6.84 11.47 11.70
CA GLN A 222 -7.36 12.07 12.91
C GLN A 222 -8.62 11.35 13.40
N GLY A 223 -9.25 11.91 14.44
CA GLY A 223 -10.54 11.44 14.93
C GLY A 223 -11.67 11.53 13.88
N PRO A 224 -12.93 11.40 14.32
CA PRO A 224 -14.07 11.29 13.42
C PRO A 224 -14.18 12.48 12.46
N PHE A 225 -14.62 12.21 11.23
CA PHE A 225 -14.92 13.28 10.28
C PHE A 225 -16.29 13.89 10.57
N GLY A 226 -16.29 15.10 11.13
CA GLY A 226 -17.50 15.77 11.60
C GLY A 226 -18.44 16.25 10.49
N ALA A 227 -19.74 16.26 10.77
CA ALA A 227 -20.77 16.71 9.82
C ALA A 227 -20.61 18.17 9.38
N GLU A 228 -20.13 19.05 10.26
CA GLU A 228 -19.86 20.47 9.93
C GLU A 228 -18.70 20.60 8.94
N ALA A 229 -17.61 19.85 9.16
CA ALA A 229 -16.45 19.82 8.27
C ALA A 229 -16.83 19.27 6.89
N ARG A 230 -17.65 18.21 6.87
CA ARG A 230 -18.24 17.66 5.65
C ARG A 230 -19.04 18.72 4.89
N ALA A 231 -20.01 19.36 5.54
CA ALA A 231 -20.87 20.35 4.90
C ALA A 231 -20.08 21.53 4.31
N ALA A 232 -19.05 22.01 5.02
CA ALA A 232 -18.18 23.09 4.55
C ALA A 232 -17.37 22.70 3.30
N LEU A 233 -16.90 21.45 3.22
CA LEU A 233 -16.21 20.95 2.03
C LEU A 233 -17.18 20.71 0.87
N GLU A 234 -18.39 20.22 1.13
CA GLU A 234 -19.46 20.04 0.11
C GLU A 234 -19.94 21.39 -0.46
N GLU A 235 -19.88 22.48 0.30
CA GLU A 235 -20.22 23.82 -0.21
C GLU A 235 -19.19 24.34 -1.22
N ARG A 236 -17.91 24.00 -1.02
CA ARG A 236 -16.81 24.51 -1.83
C ARG A 236 -16.47 23.63 -3.03
N PHE A 237 -16.59 22.32 -2.89
CA PHE A 237 -16.13 21.35 -3.88
C PHE A 237 -17.28 20.50 -4.38
N SER A 238 -17.12 19.98 -5.60
CA SER A 238 -17.99 18.88 -6.03
C SER A 238 -17.70 17.70 -5.13
N SER A 239 -18.74 17.08 -4.60
CA SER A 239 -18.59 15.98 -3.65
C SER A 239 -19.21 14.68 -4.17
N TYR A 240 -18.60 13.58 -3.78
CA TYR A 240 -19.13 12.25 -3.93
C TYR A 240 -18.91 11.47 -2.63
N ALA A 241 -19.92 10.72 -2.22
CA ALA A 241 -19.82 9.88 -1.02
C ALA A 241 -20.22 8.44 -1.38
N ARG A 242 -19.46 7.48 -0.87
CA ARG A 242 -19.69 6.06 -1.07
C ARG A 242 -19.52 5.29 0.23
N GLU A 243 -20.58 4.64 0.66
CA GLU A 243 -20.56 3.74 1.81
C GLU A 243 -19.92 2.40 1.42
N TYR A 244 -19.11 1.85 2.32
CA TYR A 244 -18.55 0.51 2.23
C TYR A 244 -19.30 -0.47 3.16
N ALA A 245 -19.16 -1.77 2.89
CA ALA A 245 -19.73 -2.82 3.73
C ALA A 245 -19.17 -2.81 5.17
N THR A 246 -17.96 -2.28 5.36
CA THR A 246 -17.30 -2.08 6.66
C THR A 246 -17.89 -0.95 7.51
N LYS A 247 -18.93 -0.28 7.02
CA LYS A 247 -19.55 0.95 7.58
C LYS A 247 -18.68 2.20 7.51
N ALA A 248 -17.44 2.09 7.02
CA ALA A 248 -16.68 3.26 6.61
C ALA A 248 -17.31 3.88 5.37
N THR A 249 -17.14 5.19 5.21
CA THR A 249 -17.58 5.95 4.05
C THR A 249 -16.37 6.63 3.41
N LEU A 250 -16.21 6.45 2.09
CA LEU A 250 -15.34 7.31 1.30
C LEU A 250 -16.07 8.60 0.97
N TYR A 251 -15.46 9.72 1.33
CA TYR A 251 -15.82 11.05 0.87
C TYR A 251 -14.75 11.54 -0.10
N ASP A 252 -15.20 12.00 -1.25
CA ASP A 252 -14.40 12.65 -2.28
C ASP A 252 -14.85 14.10 -2.39
N PHE A 253 -13.88 15.01 -2.37
CA PHE A 253 -14.07 16.43 -2.69
C PHE A 253 -13.10 16.83 -3.79
N SER A 254 -13.65 17.25 -4.92
CA SER A 254 -12.91 17.55 -6.13
C SER A 254 -13.20 18.99 -6.62
N PRO A 255 -12.20 19.90 -6.69
CA PRO A 255 -12.32 21.17 -7.40
C PRO A 255 -12.43 20.99 -8.92
N ALA A 256 -13.00 22.00 -9.59
CA ALA A 256 -13.12 22.02 -11.06
C ALA A 256 -11.77 22.07 -11.80
N GLU A 257 -10.72 22.60 -11.15
CA GLU A 257 -9.39 22.80 -11.73
C GLU A 257 -8.45 21.59 -11.54
N GLY A 258 -8.96 20.49 -10.97
CA GLY A 258 -8.22 19.24 -10.76
C GLY A 258 -7.53 19.16 -9.40
N GLY A 259 -7.53 17.97 -8.80
CA GLY A 259 -7.14 17.76 -7.42
C GLY A 259 -8.27 17.15 -6.61
N TRP A 260 -7.95 16.54 -5.47
CA TRP A 260 -8.83 15.63 -4.74
C TRP A 260 -8.50 15.70 -3.25
N ILE A 261 -9.51 15.83 -2.40
CA ILE A 261 -9.43 15.50 -0.98
C ILE A 261 -10.26 14.24 -0.77
N TRP A 262 -9.59 13.17 -0.37
CA TRP A 262 -10.20 11.91 -0.03
C TRP A 262 -10.17 11.67 1.44
N ILE A 263 -11.31 11.24 1.96
CA ILE A 263 -11.47 10.94 3.36
C ILE A 263 -12.17 9.59 3.45
N VAL A 264 -11.49 8.60 4.01
CA VAL A 264 -12.15 7.38 4.46
C VAL A 264 -12.41 7.57 5.95
N ALA A 265 -13.69 7.64 6.34
CA ALA A 265 -14.08 7.86 7.72
C ALA A 265 -15.09 6.82 8.20
N ASP A 266 -14.94 6.42 9.45
CA ASP A 266 -15.91 5.63 10.21
C ASP A 266 -16.39 6.43 11.44
N GLU A 267 -17.02 5.74 12.39
CA GLU A 267 -17.56 6.38 13.60
C GLU A 267 -16.47 6.94 14.54
N ASP A 268 -15.25 6.42 14.46
CA ASP A 268 -14.18 6.70 15.43
C ASP A 268 -13.01 7.48 14.82
N SER A 269 -12.83 7.42 13.50
CA SER A 269 -11.60 7.85 12.84
C SER A 269 -11.81 8.36 11.41
N SER A 270 -10.81 9.11 10.92
CA SER A 270 -10.74 9.51 9.52
C SER A 270 -9.30 9.48 9.00
N ALA A 271 -9.13 8.89 7.82
CA ALA A 271 -7.88 8.88 7.07
C ALA A 271 -8.03 9.78 5.83
N TRP A 272 -7.06 10.68 5.65
CA TRP A 272 -7.11 11.75 4.66
C TRP A 272 -5.99 11.58 3.65
N TRP A 273 -6.32 11.78 2.37
CA TRP A 273 -5.37 11.95 1.28
C TRP A 273 -5.71 13.19 0.50
N ILE A 274 -4.68 13.98 0.20
CA ILE A 274 -4.82 15.27 -0.48
C ILE A 274 -3.87 15.23 -1.67
N ALA A 275 -4.41 15.30 -2.89
CA ALA A 275 -3.65 15.14 -4.12
C ALA A 275 -4.03 16.21 -5.15
N GLY A 276 -3.11 16.50 -6.06
CA GLY A 276 -3.26 17.56 -7.05
C GLY A 276 -2.23 17.46 -8.15
N GLU A 277 -2.54 18.04 -9.31
CA GLU A 277 -1.66 17.97 -10.48
C GLU A 277 -0.37 18.77 -10.29
N THR A 278 -0.46 19.88 -9.55
CA THR A 278 0.63 20.82 -9.25
C THR A 278 0.83 20.96 -7.74
N ASN A 279 2.01 21.45 -7.32
CA ASN A 279 2.26 21.69 -5.91
C ASN A 279 1.27 22.71 -5.32
N ASP A 280 0.94 23.76 -6.09
CA ASP A 280 0.01 24.80 -5.67
C ASP A 280 -1.40 24.24 -5.44
N HIS A 281 -1.88 23.33 -6.31
CA HIS A 281 -3.17 22.67 -6.09
C HIS A 281 -3.19 21.89 -4.77
N VAL A 282 -2.12 21.12 -4.48
CA VAL A 282 -2.05 20.35 -3.23
C VAL A 282 -1.96 21.27 -2.01
N VAL A 283 -1.22 22.38 -2.11
CA VAL A 283 -1.14 23.38 -1.05
C VAL A 283 -2.51 24.00 -0.77
N GLU A 284 -3.27 24.37 -1.79
CA GLU A 284 -4.61 24.93 -1.64
C GLU A 284 -5.60 23.93 -1.04
N LEU A 285 -5.57 22.68 -1.51
CA LEU A 285 -6.42 21.62 -0.96
C LEU A 285 -6.02 21.26 0.47
N ALA A 286 -4.72 21.29 0.80
CA ALA A 286 -4.23 21.09 2.16
C ALA A 286 -4.71 22.20 3.10
N ARG A 287 -4.74 23.46 2.64
CA ARG A 287 -5.33 24.57 3.39
C ARG A 287 -6.83 24.38 3.57
N ALA A 288 -7.56 24.02 2.51
CA ALA A 288 -8.99 23.75 2.59
C ALA A 288 -9.31 22.59 3.54
N ALA A 289 -8.52 21.52 3.55
CA ALA A 289 -8.66 20.42 4.50
C ALA A 289 -8.46 20.90 5.95
N ARG A 290 -7.54 21.83 6.21
CA ARG A 290 -7.35 22.41 7.56
C ARG A 290 -8.47 23.37 7.94
N GLU A 291 -8.80 24.31 7.07
CA GLU A 291 -9.72 25.43 7.35
C GLU A 291 -11.19 25.00 7.34
N LEU A 292 -11.58 24.18 6.36
CA LEU A 292 -12.95 23.72 6.16
C LEU A 292 -13.12 22.30 6.70
N GLY A 293 -12.19 21.41 6.37
CA GLY A 293 -12.19 20.01 6.81
C GLY A 293 -11.84 19.81 8.29
N GLN A 294 -11.46 20.88 9.00
CA GLN A 294 -11.03 20.85 10.40
C GLN A 294 -9.92 19.82 10.65
N LEU A 295 -9.05 19.59 9.66
CA LEU A 295 -7.90 18.71 9.77
C LEU A 295 -6.83 19.39 10.64
N THR A 296 -6.63 18.87 11.84
CA THR A 296 -5.65 19.42 12.81
C THR A 296 -4.40 18.55 12.93
N ALA A 297 -4.48 17.29 12.52
CA ALA A 297 -3.35 16.39 12.50
C ALA A 297 -2.23 16.89 11.57
N PRO A 298 -0.96 16.65 11.92
CA PRO A 298 0.15 16.94 11.02
C PRO A 298 -0.02 16.21 9.68
N LEU A 299 0.22 16.94 8.58
CA LEU A 299 0.28 16.36 7.24
C LEU A 299 1.63 15.66 7.08
N VAL A 300 1.60 14.46 6.52
CA VAL A 300 2.78 13.64 6.22
C VAL A 300 2.90 13.52 4.72
N ALA A 301 4.13 13.68 4.22
CA ALA A 301 4.49 13.35 2.86
C ALA A 301 5.32 12.07 2.87
N ASP A 302 4.95 11.10 2.04
CA ASP A 302 5.70 9.85 1.87
C ASP A 302 6.58 9.87 0.60
N THR A 303 6.50 10.93 -0.21
CA THR A 303 7.22 11.08 -1.48
C THR A 303 8.09 12.34 -1.49
N PRO A 304 9.15 12.41 -2.34
CA PRO A 304 9.94 13.62 -2.52
C PRO A 304 9.11 14.81 -3.03
N GLU A 305 8.19 14.59 -3.97
CA GLU A 305 7.31 15.63 -4.51
C GLU A 305 6.33 16.14 -3.44
N GLY A 306 5.76 15.23 -2.63
CA GLY A 306 4.94 15.58 -1.49
C GLY A 306 5.73 16.33 -0.41
N ALA A 307 7.01 15.97 -0.19
CA ALA A 307 7.87 16.67 0.76
C ALA A 307 8.11 18.12 0.31
N ALA A 308 8.33 18.36 -0.99
CA ALA A 308 8.43 19.70 -1.55
C ALA A 308 7.13 20.51 -1.37
N VAL A 309 5.96 19.89 -1.50
CA VAL A 309 4.66 20.50 -1.17
C VAL A 309 4.58 20.85 0.31
N LEU A 310 4.98 19.94 1.19
CA LEU A 310 4.92 20.13 2.64
C LEU A 310 5.87 21.26 3.10
N GLU A 311 7.07 21.35 2.52
CA GLU A 311 8.00 22.47 2.73
C GLU A 311 7.38 23.79 2.28
N GLN A 312 6.75 23.83 1.11
CA GLN A 312 6.05 25.02 0.60
C GLN A 312 4.90 25.45 1.53
N LEU A 313 4.15 24.49 2.09
CA LEU A 313 3.10 24.74 3.07
C LEU A 313 3.65 25.36 4.37
N GLY A 314 4.82 24.88 4.83
CA GLY A 314 5.53 25.39 6.01
C GLY A 314 6.16 26.78 5.82
N ALA A 315 6.70 27.06 4.64
CA ALA A 315 7.26 28.37 4.29
C ALA A 315 6.16 29.44 4.18
N ALA A 316 4.99 29.07 3.65
CA ALA A 316 3.84 29.99 3.55
C ALA A 316 3.23 30.34 4.91
N THR A 317 3.35 29.47 5.92
CA THR A 317 2.84 29.72 7.28
C THR A 317 3.80 30.52 8.17
N SER A 318 5.06 30.68 7.76
CA SER A 318 6.09 31.43 8.49
C SER A 318 6.39 32.82 7.89
N GLY A 319 5.75 33.19 6.77
CA GLY A 319 5.89 34.49 6.11
C GLY A 319 4.92 35.59 6.58
N ASP A 320 3.97 35.28 7.47
CA ASP A 320 2.97 36.23 8.01
C ASP A 320 3.26 36.66 9.47
N CYS A 321 4.54 36.71 9.87
CA CYS A 321 5.00 37.23 11.17
C CYS A 321 5.96 38.43 11.01
#